data_AF-A0A931GZF1-F1
#
_entry.id   AF-A0A931GZF1-F1
#
_cell.length_a   1.000
_cell.length_b   1.000
_cell.length_c   1.000
_cell.angle_alpha   90.00
_cell.angle_beta   90.00
_cell.angle_gamma   90.00
#
_symmetry.space_group_name_H-M   'P 1'
#
loop_
_entity.id
_entity.type
_entity.pdbx_description
1 polymer ?
#
loop_
_entity_poly.entity_id
_entity_poly.type
_entity_poly.pdbx_seq_one_letter_code
_entity_poly.pdbx_strand_id
1 'polypeptide(L)'
;MLSKNDEDFIRYWQKNRGKEKKLLRQLFIGLPLGLLIAGGVVLSLDLGWYSRANMVANTQMNPYVLLIAVIGIAVFTAIFYKKYKWDMNEQHYKELLYKKQQADQHAGAAN
;
A
#
# COMPACT_ATOMS: atom_id res chain seq x y z
N MET A 1 6.51 -26.31 18.75
CA MET A 1 7.19 -26.55 17.46
C MET A 1 6.57 -25.66 16.41
N LEU A 2 7.37 -25.07 15.53
CA LEU A 2 6.84 -24.35 14.36
C LEU A 2 6.23 -25.34 13.38
N SER A 3 5.14 -24.93 12.72
CA SER A 3 4.57 -25.70 11.63
C SER A 3 5.40 -25.53 10.36
N LYS A 4 5.27 -26.46 9.40
CA LYS A 4 5.92 -26.35 8.09
C LYS A 4 5.58 -25.04 7.38
N ASN A 5 4.35 -24.57 7.52
CA ASN A 5 3.88 -23.31 6.96
C ASN A 5 4.63 -22.11 7.55
N ASP A 6 4.93 -22.13 8.86
CA ASP A 6 5.66 -21.05 9.52
C ASP A 6 7.12 -20.99 9.05
N GLU A 7 7.77 -22.13 8.86
CA GLU A 7 9.13 -22.18 8.32
C GLU A 7 9.20 -21.69 6.87
N ASP A 8 8.21 -22.06 6.06
CA ASP A 8 8.10 -21.61 4.67
C ASP A 8 7.85 -20.10 4.60
N PHE A 9 7.01 -19.57 5.49
CA PHE A 9 6.80 -18.13 5.64
C PHE A 9 8.09 -17.41 6.05
N ILE A 10 8.83 -17.90 7.05
CA ILE A 10 10.12 -17.32 7.48
C ILE A 10 11.08 -17.26 6.29
N ARG A 11 11.25 -18.36 5.54
CA ARG A 11 12.16 -18.43 4.38
C ARG A 11 11.75 -17.43 3.29
N TYR A 12 10.46 -17.39 2.96
CA TYR A 12 9.93 -16.47 1.96
C TYR A 12 10.13 -15.01 2.40
N TRP A 13 9.69 -14.66 3.61
CA TRP A 13 9.69 -13.28 4.09
C TRP A 13 11.12 -12.76 4.27
N GLN A 14 12.04 -13.58 4.77
CA GLN A 14 13.45 -13.19 4.91
C GLN A 14 14.08 -12.81 3.55
N LYS A 15 13.73 -13.52 2.48
CA LYS A 15 14.21 -13.23 1.12
C LYS A 15 13.49 -12.02 0.48
N ASN A 16 12.20 -11.84 0.77
CA ASN A 16 11.35 -10.88 0.05
C ASN A 16 11.09 -9.55 0.78
N ARG A 17 11.29 -9.47 2.09
CA ARG A 17 11.04 -8.27 2.93
C ARG A 17 11.64 -6.98 2.38
N GLY A 18 12.87 -7.05 1.88
CA GLY A 18 13.59 -5.90 1.32
C GLY A 18 13.02 -5.45 -0.02
N LYS A 19 12.60 -6.41 -0.86
CA LYS A 19 11.95 -6.13 -2.14
C LYS A 19 10.59 -5.50 -1.94
N GLU A 20 9.78 -6.05 -1.02
CA GLU A 20 8.46 -5.48 -0.70
C GLU A 20 8.56 -4.09 -0.08
N LYS A 21 9.58 -3.83 0.77
CA LYS A 21 9.85 -2.49 1.29
C LYS A 21 10.26 -1.49 0.20
N LYS A 22 11.01 -1.94 -0.81
CA LYS A 22 11.37 -1.10 -1.97
C LYS A 22 10.15 -0.81 -2.86
N LEU A 23 9.28 -1.80 -3.07
CA LEU A 23 8.02 -1.63 -3.80
C LEU A 23 7.08 -0.63 -3.12
N LEU A 24 7.00 -0.65 -1.78
CA LEU A 24 6.30 0.39 -1.02
C LEU A 24 6.86 1.78 -1.31
N ARG A 25 8.19 1.92 -1.30
CA ARG A 25 8.86 3.20 -1.60
C ARG A 25 8.61 3.67 -3.04
N GLN A 26 8.53 2.74 -3.99
CA GLN A 26 8.23 3.03 -5.40
C GLN A 26 6.76 3.43 -5.61
N LEU A 27 5.83 2.85 -4.83
CA LEU A 27 4.42 3.27 -4.80
C LEU A 27 4.24 4.71 -4.30
N PHE A 28 5.03 5.16 -3.31
CA PHE A 28 5.06 6.56 -2.89
C PHE A 28 5.49 7.53 -4.02
N ILE A 29 6.19 7.04 -5.05
CA ILE A 29 6.58 7.81 -6.24
C ILE A 29 5.55 7.65 -7.37
N GLY A 30 4.84 6.53 -7.46
CA GLY A 30 3.74 6.34 -8.41
C GLY A 30 2.51 7.21 -8.12
N LEU A 31 2.33 7.59 -6.85
CA LEU A 31 1.24 8.46 -6.39
C LEU A 31 1.28 9.88 -6.99
N PRO A 32 2.42 10.61 -6.96
CA PRO A 32 2.52 11.90 -7.62
C PRO A 32 2.32 11.82 -9.14
N LEU A 33 2.60 10.69 -9.78
CA LEU A 33 2.31 10.50 -11.21
C LEU A 33 0.79 10.42 -11.48
N GLY A 34 0.06 9.69 -10.62
CA GLY A 34 -1.41 9.66 -10.68
C GLY A 34 -2.03 11.05 -10.44
N LEU A 35 -1.43 11.84 -9.53
CA LEU A 35 -1.82 13.23 -9.31
C LEU A 35 -1.49 14.13 -10.51
N LEU A 36 -0.35 13.94 -11.18
CA LEU A 36 -0.02 14.70 -12.38
C LEU A 36 -1.00 14.44 -13.53
N ILE A 37 -1.39 13.17 -13.73
CA ILE A 37 -2.39 12.82 -14.74
C ILE A 37 -3.76 13.40 -14.39
N ALA A 38 -4.20 13.25 -13.13
CA ALA A 38 -5.45 13.85 -12.67
C ALA A 38 -5.44 15.39 -12.80
N GLY A 39 -4.31 16.03 -12.46
CA GLY A 39 -4.11 17.47 -12.63
C GLY A 39 -4.19 17.91 -14.08
N GLY A 40 -3.56 17.17 -15.01
CA GLY A 40 -3.65 17.42 -16.44
C GLY A 40 -5.08 17.30 -16.99
N VAL A 41 -5.85 16.32 -16.51
CA VAL A 41 -7.26 16.16 -16.87
C VAL A 41 -8.09 17.36 -16.39
N VAL A 42 -7.92 17.80 -15.16
CA VAL A 42 -8.63 18.98 -14.62
C VAL A 42 -8.27 20.24 -15.40
N LEU A 43 -6.98 20.48 -15.67
CA LEU A 43 -6.53 21.61 -16.49
C LEU A 43 -7.12 21.58 -17.92
N SER A 44 -7.27 20.39 -18.50
CA SER A 44 -7.89 20.24 -19.84
C SER A 44 -9.37 20.64 -19.87
N LEU A 45 -10.06 20.53 -18.74
CA LEU A 45 -11.49 20.87 -18.61
C LEU A 45 -11.68 22.37 -18.38
N ASP A 46 -10.80 23.00 -17.60
CA ASP A 46 -10.73 24.46 -17.47
C ASP A 46 -10.39 25.17 -18.79
N LEU A 47 -9.61 24.52 -19.67
CA LEU A 47 -9.34 25.01 -21.02
C LEU A 47 -10.58 25.07 -21.92
N GLY A 48 -11.74 24.56 -21.48
CA GLY A 48 -13.04 24.91 -22.07
C GLY A 48 -13.34 24.28 -23.43
N TRP A 49 -12.64 23.19 -23.80
CA TRP A 49 -12.85 22.48 -25.07
C TRP A 49 -14.30 21.99 -25.28
N TYR A 50 -15.10 21.82 -24.22
CA TYR A 50 -16.46 21.27 -24.31
C TYR A 50 -17.51 22.00 -23.45
N SER A 51 -18.15 23.02 -24.02
CA SER A 51 -19.12 23.90 -23.37
C SER A 51 -20.34 23.19 -22.73
N ARG A 52 -20.79 22.05 -23.30
CA ARG A 52 -21.95 21.30 -22.81
C ARG A 52 -21.66 20.50 -21.52
N ALA A 53 -20.40 20.13 -21.26
CA ALA A 53 -19.99 19.46 -20.03
C ALA A 53 -19.92 20.44 -18.85
N ASN A 54 -19.48 21.68 -19.10
CA ASN A 54 -19.41 22.75 -18.10
C ASN A 54 -20.79 23.17 -17.56
N MET A 55 -21.84 23.08 -18.38
CA MET A 55 -23.17 23.55 -17.98
C MET A 55 -23.91 22.58 -17.03
N VAL A 56 -23.62 21.27 -17.07
CA VAL A 56 -24.23 20.24 -16.20
C VAL A 56 -23.44 20.07 -14.90
N ALA A 57 -22.11 20.26 -14.96
CA ALA A 57 -21.23 20.17 -13.80
C ALA A 57 -21.45 21.31 -12.77
N ASN A 58 -21.83 22.51 -13.22
CA ASN A 58 -21.89 23.69 -12.37
C ASN A 58 -23.17 23.83 -11.51
N THR A 59 -24.15 22.94 -11.65
CA THR A 59 -25.51 23.24 -11.13
C THR A 59 -25.76 22.83 -9.68
N GLN A 60 -25.00 21.90 -9.06
CA GLN A 60 -25.21 21.52 -7.64
C GLN A 60 -23.95 21.10 -6.85
N MET A 61 -22.89 20.61 -7.50
CA MET A 61 -21.60 20.30 -6.86
C MET A 61 -20.55 20.17 -7.95
N ASN A 62 -19.34 20.74 -7.76
CA ASN A 62 -18.26 20.60 -8.73
C ASN A 62 -17.86 19.10 -8.84
N PRO A 63 -18.17 18.39 -9.94
CA PRO A 63 -17.94 16.95 -10.06
C PRO A 63 -16.47 16.59 -10.02
N TYR A 64 -15.59 17.54 -10.38
CA TYR A 64 -14.15 17.36 -10.34
C TYR A 64 -13.63 17.32 -8.92
N VAL A 65 -14.19 18.10 -7.99
CA VAL A 65 -13.82 18.04 -6.57
C VAL A 65 -14.15 16.66 -5.99
N LEU A 66 -15.33 16.13 -6.34
CA LEU A 66 -15.75 14.79 -5.94
C LEU A 66 -14.85 13.70 -6.53
N LEU A 67 -14.52 13.80 -7.82
CA LEU A 67 -13.63 12.85 -8.50
C LEU A 67 -12.23 12.86 -7.89
N ILE A 68 -11.67 14.04 -7.63
CA ILE A 68 -10.35 14.21 -7.00
C ILE A 68 -10.37 13.67 -5.56
N ALA A 69 -11.44 13.93 -4.80
CA ALA A 69 -11.58 13.43 -3.45
C ALA A 69 -11.62 11.88 -3.43
N VAL A 70 -12.40 11.26 -4.34
CA VAL A 70 -12.48 9.79 -4.44
C VAL A 70 -11.15 9.18 -4.86
N ILE A 71 -10.47 9.76 -5.87
CA ILE A 71 -9.15 9.30 -6.30
C ILE A 71 -8.15 9.45 -5.15
N GLY A 72 -8.14 10.60 -4.47
CA GLY A 72 -7.26 10.88 -3.34
C GLY A 72 -7.45 9.87 -2.20
N ILE A 73 -8.70 9.59 -1.82
CA ILE A 73 -9.02 8.60 -0.77
C ILE A 73 -8.63 7.19 -1.21
N ALA A 74 -8.92 6.78 -2.45
CA ALA A 74 -8.57 5.45 -2.96
C ALA A 74 -7.06 5.23 -2.95
N VAL A 75 -6.32 6.22 -3.43
CA VAL A 75 -4.87 6.25 -3.49
C VAL A 75 -4.25 6.23 -2.09
N PHE A 76 -4.73 7.10 -1.19
CA PHE A 76 -4.29 7.13 0.21
C PHE A 76 -4.53 5.77 0.88
N THR A 77 -5.73 5.21 0.73
CA THR A 77 -6.11 3.92 1.31
C THR A 77 -5.23 2.80 0.76
N ALA A 78 -4.97 2.76 -0.55
CA ALA A 78 -4.11 1.75 -1.16
C ALA A 78 -2.68 1.76 -0.60
N ILE A 79 -2.10 2.96 -0.40
CA ILE A 79 -0.77 3.10 0.21
C ILE A 79 -0.77 2.65 1.67
N PHE A 80 -1.70 3.18 2.45
CA PHE A 80 -1.78 2.88 3.88
C PHE A 80 -2.02 1.39 4.11
N TYR A 81 -2.92 0.77 3.33
CA TYR A 81 -3.18 -0.67 3.39
C TYR A 81 -1.93 -1.49 3.07
N LYS A 82 -1.19 -1.14 2.00
CA LYS A 82 0.04 -1.86 1.63
C LYS A 82 1.13 -1.73 2.70
N LYS A 83 1.32 -0.53 3.26
CA LYS A 83 2.27 -0.30 4.36
C LYS A 83 1.88 -1.11 5.60
N TYR A 84 0.62 -1.00 6.02
CA TYR A 84 0.09 -1.76 7.16
C TYR A 84 0.28 -3.27 6.99
N LYS A 85 -0.01 -3.81 5.80
CA LYS A 85 0.20 -5.23 5.50
C LYS A 85 1.66 -5.65 5.62
N TRP A 86 2.60 -4.81 5.18
CA TRP A 86 4.02 -5.09 5.35
C TRP A 86 4.44 -5.07 6.82
N ASP A 87 3.97 -4.08 7.59
CA ASP A 87 4.26 -3.97 9.03
C ASP A 87 3.73 -5.21 9.79
N MET A 88 2.52 -5.67 9.45
CA MET A 88 1.91 -6.88 10.04
C MET A 88 2.72 -8.14 9.74
N ASN A 89 3.16 -8.32 8.50
CA ASN A 89 3.98 -9.46 8.10
C ASN A 89 5.35 -9.44 8.80
N GLU A 90 5.96 -8.26 8.96
CA GLU A 90 7.23 -8.10 9.68
C GLU A 90 7.07 -8.38 11.17
N GLN A 91 5.96 -7.99 11.79
CA GLN A 91 5.65 -8.36 13.17
C GLN A 91 5.49 -9.88 13.31
N HIS A 92 4.68 -10.50 12.46
CA HIS A 92 4.47 -11.95 12.47
C HIS A 92 5.79 -12.72 12.31
N TYR A 93 6.66 -12.26 11.40
CA TYR A 93 8.00 -12.83 11.22
C TYR A 93 8.84 -12.81 12.50
N LYS A 94 8.85 -11.67 13.23
CA LYS A 94 9.59 -11.54 14.49
C LYS A 94 9.04 -12.46 15.58
N GLU A 95 7.72 -12.58 15.67
CA GLU A 95 7.07 -13.48 16.62
C GLU A 95 7.45 -14.95 16.37
N LEU A 96 7.49 -15.37 15.10
CA LEU A 96 7.89 -16.73 14.73
C LEU A 96 9.37 -16.99 15.03
N LEU A 97 10.26 -16.03 14.76
CA LEU A 97 11.68 -16.14 15.11
C LEU A 97 11.89 -16.28 16.62
N TYR A 98 11.15 -15.49 17.42
CA TYR A 98 11.23 -15.58 18.87
C TYR A 98 10.78 -16.95 19.38
N LYS A 99 9.67 -17.48 18.86
CA LYS A 99 9.19 -18.84 19.19
C LYS A 99 10.21 -19.91 18.79
N LYS A 100 10.90 -19.73 17.66
CA LYS A 100 11.98 -20.64 17.23
C LYS A 100 13.14 -20.64 18.21
N GLN A 101 13.61 -19.46 18.60
CA GLN A 101 14.71 -19.31 19.55
C GLN A 101 14.38 -19.93 20.91
N GLN A 102 13.17 -19.74 21.42
CA GLN A 102 12.74 -20.38 22.67
C GLN A 102 12.73 -21.91 22.55
N ALA A 103 12.21 -22.45 21.45
CA ALA A 103 12.20 -23.90 21.23
C ALA A 103 13.63 -24.48 21.17
N ASP A 104 14.56 -23.78 20.50
CA ASP A 104 15.95 -24.19 20.38
C ASP A 104 16.69 -24.10 21.74
N GLN A 105 16.40 -23.08 22.55
CA GLN A 105 16.95 -22.93 23.91
C GLN A 105 16.46 -24.02 24.87
N HIS A 106 15.16 -24.36 24.82
CA HIS A 106 14.61 -25.44 25.63
C HIS A 106 15.13 -26.82 25.20
N ALA A 107 15.39 -27.04 23.91
CA ALA A 107 16.02 -28.27 23.42
C ALA A 107 17.51 -28.36 23.78
N GLY A 108 18.22 -27.22 23.82
CA GLY A 108 19.63 -27.16 24.23
C GLY A 108 19.85 -27.28 25.74
N ALA A 109 18.86 -26.93 26.57
CA ALA A 109 18.91 -27.07 28.03
C ALA A 109 18.49 -28.48 28.53
N ALA A 110 17.99 -29.34 27.64
CA ALA A 110 17.56 -30.71 27.94
C ALA A 110 18.59 -31.78 27.53
N ASN A 111 19.75 -31.37 27.00
CA ASN A 111 20.91 -32.20 26.68
C ASN A 111 22.08 -31.82 27.59
#